data_AF-A0A6A6Y824-F1
#
_entry.id   AF-A0A6A6Y824-F1
#
_cell.length_a   1.000
_cell.length_b   1.000
_cell.length_c   1.000
_cell.angle_alpha   90.00
_cell.angle_beta   90.00
_cell.angle_gamma   90.00
#
_symmetry.space_group_name_H-M   'P 1'
#
loop_
_entity.id
_entity.type
_entity.pdbx_description
1 polymer ?
#
loop_
_entity_poly.entity_id
_entity_poly.type
_entity_poly.pdbx_seq_one_letter_code
_entity_poly.pdbx_strand_id
1 'polypeptide(L)'
;MTTSTPSPRKYYFLKTRSLPGAHKYDNFYLRLHGDGVEDIVLTPGRPIYLRAFDEPAPAATIPSTEAGVGTSIKFISTKSGDRQWSLALGQPRDFVGWEPVRIVAAAEDEEAEAGARWVRKSDLAAGGLREEFEALEWDAGSSEENGKGEWKGWMVCEWVHGHPQLFWVTGMSDSRGKELKMPTFCERVELVKEAVGESVDVSA
;
A
#
# COMPACT_ATOMS: atom_id res chain seq x y z
N MET A 1 -5.44 -28.89 25.76
CA MET A 1 -5.74 -27.69 24.94
C MET A 1 -4.45 -26.91 24.82
N THR A 2 -3.75 -27.02 23.70
CA THR A 2 -2.52 -26.25 23.43
C THR A 2 -2.92 -24.85 23.00
N THR A 3 -2.86 -23.89 23.92
CA THR A 3 -2.92 -22.46 23.59
C THR A 3 -1.70 -22.14 22.73
N SER A 4 -1.87 -22.01 21.43
CA SER A 4 -0.83 -21.52 20.54
C SER A 4 -0.53 -20.07 20.93
N THR A 5 0.66 -19.82 21.47
CA THR A 5 1.15 -18.46 21.70
C THR A 5 1.13 -17.72 20.36
N PRO A 6 0.45 -16.56 20.24
CA PRO A 6 0.47 -15.80 19.00
C PRO A 6 1.90 -15.42 18.67
N SER A 7 2.31 -15.66 17.43
CA SER A 7 3.63 -15.27 16.91
C SER A 7 3.84 -13.76 17.13
N PRO A 8 5.05 -13.33 17.50
CA PRO A 8 5.32 -11.91 17.67
C PRO A 8 5.10 -11.16 16.35
N ARG A 9 4.31 -10.07 16.41
CA ARG A 9 4.04 -9.20 15.26
C ARG A 9 5.34 -8.56 14.80
N LYS A 10 5.63 -8.64 13.49
CA LYS A 10 6.74 -7.91 12.87
C LYS A 10 6.23 -6.57 12.36
N TYR A 11 6.76 -5.49 12.91
CA TYR A 11 6.40 -4.14 12.52
C TYR A 11 7.34 -3.59 11.45
N TYR A 12 6.79 -2.81 10.53
CA TYR A 12 7.51 -2.15 9.45
C TYR A 12 6.90 -0.78 9.14
N PHE A 13 7.65 0.03 8.40
CA PHE A 13 7.13 1.22 7.73
C PHE A 13 6.78 0.87 6.30
N LEU A 14 5.69 1.45 5.80
CA LEU A 14 5.37 1.41 4.37
C LEU A 14 5.91 2.65 3.71
N LYS A 15 6.63 2.45 2.62
CA LYS A 15 7.13 3.54 1.79
C LYS A 15 6.95 3.23 0.31
N THR A 16 6.98 4.29 -0.48
CA THR A 16 7.01 4.23 -1.93
C THR A 16 8.43 3.93 -2.41
N ARG A 17 8.50 3.16 -3.49
CA ARG A 17 9.66 2.97 -4.36
C ARG A 17 9.23 3.42 -5.75
N SER A 18 9.99 4.32 -6.37
CA SER A 18 9.65 4.74 -7.73
C SER A 18 10.13 3.73 -8.78
N LEU A 19 9.42 3.64 -9.91
CA LEU A 19 9.82 2.84 -11.07
C LEU A 19 11.00 3.49 -11.81
N PRO A 20 11.80 2.73 -12.60
CA PRO A 20 12.89 3.30 -13.38
C PRO A 20 12.45 4.50 -14.23
N GLY A 21 13.13 5.65 -14.06
CA GLY A 21 12.83 6.90 -14.78
C GLY A 21 11.79 7.80 -14.11
N ALA A 22 11.20 7.36 -13.01
CA ALA A 22 10.36 8.14 -12.11
C ALA A 22 11.06 8.18 -10.74
N HIS A 23 11.15 9.34 -10.10
CA HIS A 23 11.90 9.49 -8.84
C HIS A 23 11.29 10.50 -7.88
N LYS A 24 10.16 11.12 -8.24
CA LYS A 24 9.65 12.28 -7.50
C LYS A 24 9.20 11.90 -6.09
N TYR A 25 8.61 10.73 -5.95
CA TYR A 25 8.10 10.23 -4.67
C TYR A 25 8.86 9.01 -4.19
N ASP A 26 10.13 8.84 -4.56
CA ASP A 26 10.91 7.72 -4.07
C ASP A 26 11.20 7.88 -2.56
N ASN A 27 11.04 6.80 -1.78
CA ASN A 27 11.20 6.78 -0.34
C ASN A 27 10.25 7.71 0.46
N PHE A 28 9.02 7.93 -0.02
CA PHE A 28 8.00 8.60 0.76
C PHE A 28 7.22 7.60 1.61
N TYR A 29 6.98 7.95 2.87
CA TYR A 29 6.31 7.11 3.85
C TYR A 29 4.83 7.43 3.96
N LEU A 30 4.03 6.38 4.13
CA LEU A 30 2.60 6.48 4.37
C LEU A 30 2.36 7.07 5.76
N ARG A 31 1.43 8.04 5.83
CA ARG A 31 0.92 8.62 7.06
C ARG A 31 -0.59 8.80 6.97
N LEU A 32 -1.22 8.79 8.14
CA LEU A 32 -2.54 9.37 8.33
C LEU A 32 -2.45 10.88 8.12
N HIS A 33 -3.35 11.45 7.32
CA HIS A 33 -3.47 12.90 7.18
C HIS A 33 -3.70 13.57 8.55
N GLY A 34 -4.67 13.07 9.32
CA GLY A 34 -5.13 13.69 10.56
C GLY A 34 -6.43 14.48 10.38
N ASP A 35 -6.90 15.13 11.45
CA ASP A 35 -8.10 15.98 11.47
C ASP A 35 -9.40 15.32 10.99
N GLY A 36 -9.53 14.00 11.20
CA GLY A 36 -10.70 13.23 10.79
C GLY A 36 -10.74 12.89 9.29
N VAL A 37 -9.67 13.16 8.54
CA VAL A 37 -9.50 12.74 7.15
C VAL A 37 -8.78 11.38 7.13
N GLU A 38 -9.40 10.41 6.47
CA GLU A 38 -8.91 9.02 6.38
C GLU A 38 -7.92 8.79 5.23
N ASP A 39 -7.74 9.80 4.38
CA ASP A 39 -6.84 9.72 3.24
C ASP A 39 -5.38 9.55 3.69
N ILE A 40 -4.64 8.77 2.89
CA ILE A 40 -3.20 8.59 3.06
C ILE A 40 -2.47 9.76 2.44
N VAL A 41 -1.60 10.36 3.24
CA VAL A 41 -0.59 11.29 2.76
C VAL A 41 0.78 10.66 2.78
N LEU A 42 1.62 11.11 1.85
CA LEU A 42 2.99 10.67 1.68
C LEU A 42 3.95 11.77 2.11
N THR A 43 4.94 11.40 2.91
CA THR A 43 5.94 12.34 3.44
C THR A 43 7.35 11.76 3.33
N PRO A 44 8.39 12.58 3.10
CA PRO A 44 9.76 12.07 2.96
C PRO A 44 10.35 11.51 4.27
N GLY A 45 9.76 11.83 5.42
CA GLY A 45 10.25 11.39 6.73
C GLY A 45 9.47 10.21 7.29
N ARG A 46 10.18 9.25 7.88
CA ARG A 46 9.59 8.12 8.63
C ARG A 46 8.53 8.61 9.63
N PRO A 47 7.36 7.97 9.71
CA PRO A 47 6.38 8.31 10.73
C PRO A 47 6.92 7.90 12.10
N ILE A 48 6.80 8.81 13.08
CA ILE A 48 7.27 8.54 14.44
C ILE A 48 6.37 7.52 15.12
N TYR A 49 5.05 7.65 14.92
CA TYR A 49 4.07 6.90 15.70
C TYR A 49 3.34 5.80 14.95
N LEU A 50 3.34 5.81 13.62
CA LEU A 50 2.57 4.88 12.80
C LEU A 50 3.45 3.72 12.32
N ARG A 51 3.04 2.49 12.63
CA ARG A 51 3.73 1.27 12.18
C ARG A 51 2.72 0.33 11.55
N ALA A 52 3.11 -0.31 10.46
CA ALA A 52 2.31 -1.34 9.80
C ALA A 52 2.71 -2.74 10.29
N PHE A 53 1.78 -3.69 10.20
CA PHE A 53 2.02 -5.11 10.40
C PHE A 53 1.03 -5.92 9.54
N ASP A 54 1.45 -7.13 9.19
CA ASP A 54 0.62 -8.06 8.43
C ASP A 54 -0.32 -8.81 9.38
N GLU A 55 -1.59 -8.87 9.03
CA GLU A 55 -2.57 -9.77 9.65
C GLU A 55 -3.13 -10.71 8.57
N PRO A 56 -3.34 -12.01 8.87
CA PRO A 56 -4.05 -12.88 7.95
C PRO A 56 -5.42 -12.28 7.65
N ALA A 57 -5.73 -12.08 6.37
CA ALA A 57 -7.05 -11.59 6.03
C ALA A 57 -8.09 -12.67 6.42
N PRO A 58 -9.23 -12.29 7.02
CA PRO A 58 -10.29 -13.25 7.26
C PRO A 58 -10.69 -13.89 5.93
N ALA A 59 -10.89 -15.20 5.92
CA ALA A 59 -11.36 -15.92 4.75
C ALA A 59 -12.80 -15.46 4.41
N ALA A 60 -12.96 -14.43 3.58
CA ALA A 60 -14.26 -13.94 3.16
C ALA A 60 -14.29 -13.59 1.66
N THR A 61 -15.13 -14.35 0.96
CA THR A 61 -16.01 -13.99 -0.17
C THR A 61 -15.44 -13.43 -1.47
N ILE A 62 -14.15 -13.57 -1.77
CA ILE A 62 -13.69 -13.45 -3.17
C ILE A 62 -13.34 -14.86 -3.66
N PRO A 63 -13.93 -15.37 -4.75
CA PRO A 63 -13.45 -16.60 -5.37
C PRO A 63 -12.10 -16.28 -6.03
N SER A 64 -11.02 -16.27 -5.25
CA SER A 64 -9.68 -16.19 -5.82
C SER A 64 -9.43 -17.50 -6.56
N THR A 65 -9.25 -17.40 -7.87
CA THR A 65 -8.83 -18.52 -8.73
C THR A 65 -7.36 -18.89 -8.51
N GLU A 66 -6.64 -18.15 -7.66
CA GLU A 66 -5.25 -18.40 -7.31
C GLU A 66 -5.14 -18.57 -5.80
N ALA A 67 -4.51 -19.68 -5.39
CA ALA A 67 -4.41 -20.19 -4.03
C ALA A 67 -3.44 -19.41 -3.14
N GLY A 68 -3.66 -18.10 -2.98
CA GLY A 68 -2.96 -17.25 -2.01
C GLY A 68 -3.88 -16.84 -0.86
N VAL A 69 -3.42 -16.99 0.39
CA VAL A 69 -4.08 -16.35 1.53
C VAL A 69 -3.73 -14.86 1.49
N GLY A 70 -4.69 -14.01 1.14
CA GLY A 70 -4.51 -12.56 1.17
C GLY A 70 -4.10 -12.07 2.56
N THR A 71 -3.38 -10.95 2.63
CA THR A 71 -3.03 -10.28 3.89
C THR A 71 -3.79 -8.98 4.02
N SER A 72 -4.20 -8.66 5.25
CA SER A 72 -4.68 -7.33 5.61
C SER A 72 -3.51 -6.54 6.20
N ILE A 73 -3.27 -5.35 5.65
CA ILE A 73 -2.24 -4.44 6.13
C ILE A 73 -2.85 -3.59 7.25
N LYS A 74 -2.42 -3.84 8.49
CA LYS A 74 -2.90 -3.12 9.67
C LYS A 74 -1.89 -2.09 10.12
N PHE A 75 -2.37 -1.01 10.71
CA PHE A 75 -1.57 0.04 11.31
C PHE A 75 -1.85 0.14 12.79
N ILE A 76 -0.81 0.42 13.57
CA ILE A 76 -0.90 0.78 14.97
C ILE A 76 -0.21 2.12 15.21
N SER A 77 -0.81 2.92 16.08
CA SER A 77 -0.20 4.15 16.57
C SER A 77 0.37 3.89 17.95
N THR A 78 1.69 4.07 18.09
CA THR A 78 2.38 3.95 19.38
C THR A 78 2.00 5.05 20.37
N LYS A 79 1.27 6.10 19.94
CA LYS A 79 0.79 7.19 20.80
C LYS A 79 -0.59 6.90 21.42
N SER A 80 -1.45 6.15 20.75
CA SER A 80 -2.87 5.98 21.15
C SER A 80 -3.17 4.64 21.84
N GLY A 81 -2.15 3.99 22.40
CA GLY A 81 -2.27 2.78 23.22
C GLY A 81 -2.54 1.53 22.40
N ASP A 82 -3.70 1.44 21.74
CA ASP A 82 -4.18 0.19 21.11
C ASP A 82 -5.02 0.40 19.85
N ARG A 83 -5.24 1.65 19.40
CA ARG A 83 -6.06 1.88 18.19
C ARG A 83 -5.38 1.29 16.96
N GLN A 84 -6.15 0.49 16.24
CA GLN A 84 -5.73 -0.15 14.99
C GLN A 84 -6.54 0.41 13.82
N TRP A 85 -5.87 0.50 12.69
CA TRP A 85 -6.47 0.90 11.43
C TRP A 85 -6.08 -0.11 10.35
N SER A 86 -6.81 -0.12 9.24
CA SER A 86 -6.53 -0.98 8.10
C SER A 86 -6.27 -0.14 6.86
N LEU A 87 -5.37 -0.62 6.01
CA LEU A 87 -5.26 -0.13 4.64
C LEU A 87 -6.53 -0.57 3.89
N ALA A 88 -7.24 0.37 3.28
CA ALA A 88 -8.43 0.09 2.48
C ALA A 88 -8.36 0.84 1.15
N LEU A 89 -8.89 0.23 0.10
CA LEU A 89 -9.19 0.91 -1.14
C LEU A 89 -10.53 1.63 -0.99
N GLY A 90 -10.68 2.80 -1.62
CA GLY A 90 -11.99 3.43 -1.76
C GLY A 90 -12.97 2.53 -2.52
N GLN A 91 -14.27 2.81 -2.35
CA GLN A 91 -15.33 2.06 -3.05
C GLN A 91 -15.17 2.21 -4.57
N PRO A 92 -15.09 1.11 -5.34
CA PRO A 92 -14.96 1.16 -6.78
C PRO A 92 -16.09 1.99 -7.39
N ARG A 93 -15.74 3.02 -8.13
CA ARG A 93 -16.70 3.79 -8.92
C ARG A 93 -16.66 3.32 -10.36
N ASP A 94 -17.83 3.08 -10.95
CA ASP A 94 -18.00 2.59 -12.34
C ASP A 94 -17.31 3.43 -13.43
N PHE A 95 -16.82 4.64 -13.10
CA PHE A 95 -16.28 5.61 -14.05
C PHE A 95 -14.93 6.22 -13.65
N VAL A 96 -14.34 5.81 -12.52
CA VAL A 96 -13.06 6.37 -12.08
C VAL A 96 -11.99 5.29 -12.19
N GLY A 97 -10.99 5.55 -13.01
CA GLY A 97 -9.87 4.63 -13.23
C GLY A 97 -8.94 4.43 -12.03
N TRP A 98 -9.21 5.14 -10.93
CA TRP A 98 -8.39 5.08 -9.72
C TRP A 98 -9.20 5.45 -8.48
N GLU A 99 -8.86 4.83 -7.36
CA GLU A 99 -9.52 5.03 -6.08
C GLU A 99 -8.52 5.56 -5.04
N PRO A 100 -8.91 6.50 -4.16
CA PRO A 100 -8.06 6.93 -3.06
C PRO A 100 -7.82 5.77 -2.10
N VAL A 101 -6.59 5.68 -1.59
CA VAL A 101 -6.23 4.70 -0.56
C VAL A 101 -6.36 5.36 0.81
N ARG A 102 -7.01 4.65 1.74
CA ARG A 102 -7.36 5.15 3.07
C ARG A 102 -6.77 4.31 4.18
N ILE A 103 -6.66 4.91 5.36
CA ILE A 103 -6.39 4.21 6.62
C ILE A 103 -7.64 4.35 7.49
N VAL A 104 -8.47 3.32 7.50
CA VAL A 104 -9.79 3.30 8.16
C VAL A 104 -9.71 2.61 9.53
N ALA A 105 -10.54 3.05 10.49
CA ALA A 105 -10.53 2.44 11.82
C ALA A 105 -11.01 0.98 11.74
N ALA A 106 -10.26 0.06 12.34
CA ALA A 106 -10.52 -1.38 12.22
C ALA A 106 -11.87 -1.86 12.80
N ALA A 107 -12.56 -1.02 13.57
CA ALA A 107 -13.84 -1.33 14.20
C ALA A 107 -15.05 -0.78 13.42
N GLU A 108 -14.84 0.07 12.42
CA GLU A 108 -15.94 0.82 11.78
C GLU A 108 -16.28 0.30 10.38
N ASP A 109 -15.39 -0.44 9.72
CA ASP A 109 -15.65 -1.02 8.40
C ASP A 109 -15.29 -2.52 8.35
N GLU A 110 -16.30 -3.37 8.15
CA GLU A 110 -16.12 -4.76 7.68
C GLU A 110 -15.53 -4.81 6.25
N GLU A 111 -15.39 -3.65 5.60
CA GLU A 111 -14.85 -3.42 4.26
C GLU A 111 -13.31 -3.22 4.25
N ALA A 112 -12.60 -3.57 5.33
CA ALA A 112 -11.14 -3.70 5.32
C ALA A 112 -10.73 -4.91 4.46
N GLU A 113 -10.88 -4.76 3.15
CA GLU A 113 -10.91 -5.84 2.19
C GLU A 113 -9.60 -6.65 2.16
N ALA A 114 -9.80 -7.97 2.21
CA ALA A 114 -8.80 -8.97 1.90
C ALA A 114 -8.38 -8.81 0.43
N GLY A 115 -7.08 -8.78 0.15
CA GLY A 115 -6.60 -8.76 -1.24
C GLY A 115 -5.18 -8.25 -1.43
N ALA A 116 -4.56 -7.69 -0.38
CA ALA A 116 -3.16 -7.32 -0.48
C ALA A 116 -2.26 -8.58 -0.44
N ARG A 117 -1.21 -8.61 -1.26
CA ARG A 117 -0.20 -9.68 -1.26
C ARG A 117 1.19 -9.12 -1.44
N TRP A 118 2.16 -9.74 -0.79
CA TRP A 118 3.58 -9.40 -0.94
C TRP A 118 4.18 -10.23 -2.07
N VAL A 119 4.64 -9.55 -3.13
CA VAL A 119 5.27 -10.16 -4.28
C VAL A 119 6.76 -9.83 -4.29
N ARG A 120 7.60 -10.86 -4.39
CA ARG A 120 9.04 -10.68 -4.55
C ARG A 120 9.35 -10.21 -5.96
N LYS A 121 10.02 -9.07 -6.05
CA LYS A 121 10.48 -8.46 -7.29
C LYS A 121 11.97 -8.24 -7.23
N SER A 122 12.54 -8.01 -8.40
CA SER A 122 13.96 -7.68 -8.53
C SER A 122 14.13 -6.66 -9.63
N ASP A 123 14.90 -5.60 -9.36
CA ASP A 123 15.18 -4.56 -10.34
C ASP A 123 16.66 -4.15 -10.29
N LEU A 124 17.11 -3.47 -11.34
CA LEU A 124 18.45 -2.91 -11.41
C LEU A 124 18.49 -1.60 -10.62
N ALA A 125 19.20 -1.62 -9.48
CA ALA A 125 19.46 -0.40 -8.72
C ALA A 125 20.37 0.55 -9.51
N ALA A 126 20.45 1.81 -9.06
CA ALA A 126 21.25 2.89 -9.68
C ALA A 126 22.78 2.66 -9.74
N GLY A 127 23.27 1.46 -9.42
CA GLY A 127 24.66 1.03 -9.57
C GLY A 127 24.83 -0.24 -10.43
N GLY A 128 23.79 -0.65 -11.17
CA GLY A 128 23.82 -1.85 -12.02
C GLY A 128 23.75 -3.17 -11.25
N LEU A 129 23.60 -3.13 -9.93
CA LEU A 129 23.37 -4.30 -9.09
C LEU A 129 21.88 -4.61 -9.03
N ARG A 130 21.55 -5.91 -9.09
CA ARG A 130 20.19 -6.39 -8.93
C ARG A 130 19.82 -6.34 -7.46
N GLU A 131 18.77 -5.60 -7.13
CA GLU A 131 18.21 -5.52 -5.79
C GLU A 131 16.91 -6.31 -5.76
N GLU A 132 16.76 -7.16 -4.74
CA GLU A 132 15.52 -7.89 -4.47
C GLU A 132 14.71 -7.17 -3.40
N PHE A 133 13.40 -7.08 -3.60
CA PHE A 133 12.48 -6.42 -2.66
C PHE A 133 11.10 -7.06 -2.70
N GLU A 134 10.30 -6.82 -1.65
CA GLU A 134 8.90 -7.23 -1.59
C GLU A 134 8.01 -6.02 -1.83
N ALA A 135 7.22 -6.08 -2.91
CA ALA A 135 6.24 -5.07 -3.27
C ALA A 135 4.83 -5.53 -2.89
N LEU A 136 4.01 -4.61 -2.40
CA LEU A 136 2.60 -4.85 -2.16
C LEU A 136 1.84 -4.79 -3.48
N GLU A 137 1.07 -5.83 -3.78
CA GLU A 137 0.09 -5.85 -4.86
C GLU A 137 -1.31 -6.08 -4.29
N TRP A 138 -2.34 -5.71 -5.03
CA TRP A 138 -3.73 -5.96 -4.66
C TRP A 138 -4.38 -6.90 -5.69
N ASP A 139 -5.07 -7.92 -5.21
CA ASP A 139 -5.69 -9.00 -5.97
C ASP A 139 -6.84 -8.55 -6.91
N ALA A 140 -7.12 -7.25 -7.01
CA ALA A 140 -8.10 -6.66 -7.93
C ALA A 140 -7.70 -6.70 -9.42
N GLY A 141 -6.90 -7.70 -9.83
CA GLY A 141 -6.56 -8.00 -11.22
C GLY A 141 -5.33 -7.28 -11.75
N SER A 142 -4.18 -7.43 -11.11
CA SER A 142 -2.89 -7.03 -11.68
C SER A 142 -2.47 -8.02 -12.80
N SER A 143 -2.92 -7.81 -14.03
CA SER A 143 -2.35 -8.50 -15.19
C SER A 143 -1.98 -7.52 -16.31
N GLU A 144 -0.74 -7.02 -16.27
CA GLU A 144 -0.06 -6.62 -17.51
C GLU A 144 0.51 -7.89 -18.16
N GLU A 145 -0.34 -8.79 -18.67
CA GLU A 145 0.15 -9.85 -19.55
C GLU A 145 0.48 -9.25 -20.93
N ASN A 146 1.76 -9.35 -21.30
CA ASN A 146 2.27 -9.10 -22.66
C ASN A 146 2.02 -7.68 -23.23
N GLY A 147 1.94 -6.65 -22.39
CA GLY A 147 1.78 -5.25 -22.83
C GLY A 147 0.45 -4.97 -23.55
N LYS A 148 -0.55 -5.85 -23.38
CA LYS A 148 -1.89 -5.74 -23.95
C LYS A 148 -3.00 -5.59 -22.90
N GLY A 149 -2.63 -5.48 -21.62
CA GLY A 149 -3.55 -5.26 -20.50
C GLY A 149 -3.54 -3.80 -20.04
N GLU A 150 -4.65 -3.37 -19.44
CA GLU A 150 -4.70 -2.09 -18.73
C GLU A 150 -3.86 -2.18 -17.45
N TRP A 151 -2.96 -1.22 -17.27
CA TRP A 151 -2.14 -1.14 -16.07
C TRP A 151 -3.02 -0.92 -14.82
N LYS A 152 -2.76 -1.71 -13.78
CA LYS A 152 -3.27 -1.52 -12.42
C LYS A 152 -2.11 -1.46 -11.45
N GLY A 153 -2.21 -0.60 -10.44
CA GLY A 153 -1.13 -0.44 -9.47
C GLY A 153 -1.24 0.83 -8.64
N TRP A 154 -0.20 1.10 -7.87
CA TRP A 154 -0.14 2.27 -7.01
C TRP A 154 0.26 3.52 -7.81
N MET A 155 -0.43 4.61 -7.53
CA MET A 155 -0.17 5.91 -8.09
C MET A 155 -0.10 6.95 -6.98
N VAL A 156 0.83 7.88 -7.10
CA VAL A 156 0.94 9.04 -6.20
C VAL A 156 0.65 10.29 -7.00
N CYS A 157 -0.24 11.14 -6.50
CA CYS A 157 -0.57 12.42 -7.12
C CYS A 157 -0.40 13.58 -6.13
N GLU A 158 0.05 14.73 -6.62
CA GLU A 158 -0.21 15.99 -5.92
C GLU A 158 -1.72 16.24 -5.88
N TRP A 159 -2.29 16.41 -4.68
CA TRP A 159 -3.74 16.49 -4.52
C TRP A 159 -4.18 17.56 -3.51
N VAL A 160 -5.50 17.63 -3.27
CA VAL A 160 -6.19 18.78 -2.66
C VAL A 160 -5.79 19.09 -1.21
N HIS A 161 -5.14 18.16 -0.51
CA HIS A 161 -4.73 18.34 0.89
C HIS A 161 -3.32 18.92 1.05
N GLY A 162 -2.70 19.44 -0.02
CA GLY A 162 -1.37 20.06 0.04
C GLY A 162 -0.22 19.07 0.27
N HIS A 163 -0.52 17.77 0.28
CA HIS A 163 0.42 16.67 0.38
C HIS A 163 0.18 15.67 -0.75
N PRO A 164 1.22 14.95 -1.21
CA PRO A 164 1.03 13.85 -2.16
C PRO A 164 0.16 12.76 -1.53
N GLN A 165 -0.78 12.24 -2.30
CA GLN A 165 -1.74 11.21 -1.87
C GLN A 165 -1.59 9.93 -2.67
N LEU A 166 -1.91 8.82 -2.02
CA LEU A 166 -1.82 7.48 -2.60
C LEU A 166 -3.18 7.04 -3.19
N PHE A 167 -3.13 6.51 -4.40
CA PHE A 167 -4.27 5.97 -5.13
C PHE A 167 -3.96 4.55 -5.62
N TRP A 168 -4.99 3.73 -5.76
CA TRP A 168 -4.93 2.45 -6.45
C TRP A 168 -5.64 2.57 -7.80
N VAL A 169 -4.95 2.24 -8.88
CA VAL A 169 -5.47 2.30 -10.23
C VAL A 169 -6.18 0.99 -10.55
N THR A 170 -7.48 1.08 -10.80
CA THR A 170 -8.38 -0.05 -11.04
C THR A 170 -8.56 -0.34 -12.53
N GLY A 171 -8.24 0.63 -13.39
CA GLY A 171 -8.21 0.56 -14.85
C GLY A 171 -7.92 1.94 -15.42
N MET A 172 -7.37 2.05 -16.62
CA MET A 172 -7.06 3.34 -17.23
C MET A 172 -7.82 3.51 -18.53
N SER A 173 -9.13 3.34 -18.48
CA SER A 173 -10.02 3.54 -19.63
C SER A 173 -11.15 4.51 -19.30
N ASP A 174 -11.51 5.34 -20.27
CA ASP A 174 -12.71 6.18 -20.16
C ASP A 174 -13.99 5.36 -20.38
N SER A 175 -15.15 5.98 -20.20
CA SER A 175 -16.47 5.35 -20.43
C SER A 175 -16.72 4.87 -21.86
N ARG A 176 -15.79 5.12 -22.79
CA ARG A 176 -15.82 4.70 -24.20
C ARG A 176 -14.73 3.67 -24.50
N GLY A 177 -14.02 3.17 -23.49
CA GLY A 177 -12.95 2.17 -23.62
C GLY A 177 -11.65 2.74 -24.20
N LYS A 178 -11.43 4.05 -24.14
CA LYS A 178 -10.19 4.67 -24.58
C LYS A 178 -9.21 4.74 -23.42
N GLU A 179 -7.99 4.28 -23.66
CA GLU A 179 -6.90 4.38 -22.70
C GLU A 179 -6.64 5.83 -22.28
N LEU A 180 -6.70 6.07 -20.97
CA LEU A 180 -6.39 7.34 -20.33
C LEU A 180 -4.89 7.44 -20.10
N LYS A 181 -4.33 8.62 -20.39
CA LYS A 181 -2.96 8.93 -20.00
C LYS A 181 -2.93 9.31 -18.52
N MET A 182 -1.95 8.78 -17.80
CA MET A 182 -1.69 9.20 -16.42
C MET A 182 -1.46 10.72 -16.38
N PRO A 183 -2.10 11.44 -15.44
CA PRO A 183 -1.87 12.87 -15.30
C PRO A 183 -0.40 13.18 -14.99
N THR A 184 0.09 14.31 -15.50
CA THR A 184 1.51 14.72 -15.34
C THR A 184 1.91 15.06 -13.90
N PHE A 185 0.93 15.32 -13.03
CA PHE A 185 1.13 15.53 -11.60
C PHE A 185 1.13 14.22 -10.79
N CYS A 186 0.95 13.08 -11.46
CA CYS A 186 0.97 11.75 -10.86
C CYS A 186 2.19 10.93 -11.30
N GLU A 187 2.61 9.99 -10.46
CA GLU A 187 3.70 9.05 -10.73
C GLU A 187 3.29 7.64 -10.29
N ARG A 188 3.67 6.63 -11.08
CA ARG A 188 3.52 5.21 -10.69
C ARG A 188 4.56 4.87 -9.64
N VAL A 189 4.15 4.15 -8.60
CA VAL A 189 5.04 3.71 -7.53
C VAL A 189 4.80 2.25 -7.19
N GLU A 190 5.72 1.68 -6.43
CA GLU A 190 5.53 0.44 -5.70
C GLU A 190 5.50 0.73 -4.21
N LEU A 191 4.72 -0.03 -3.44
CA LEU A 191 4.76 0.04 -1.99
C LEU A 191 5.62 -1.07 -1.44
N VAL A 192 6.62 -0.72 -0.64
CA VAL A 192 7.60 -1.66 -0.09
C VAL A 192 7.70 -1.53 1.43
N LYS A 193 8.14 -2.61 2.08
CA LYS A 193 8.44 -2.61 3.51
C LYS A 193 9.80 -1.97 3.77
N GLU A 194 9.86 -1.24 4.87
CA GLU A 194 11.11 -0.89 5.53
C GLU A 194 11.06 -1.38 6.99
N ALA A 195 12.04 -2.19 7.39
CA ALA A 195 12.10 -2.70 8.74
C ALA A 195 12.22 -1.54 9.76
N VAL A 196 11.48 -1.63 10.86
CA VAL A 196 11.77 -0.81 12.04
C VAL A 196 13.09 -1.32 12.58
N GLY A 197 14.19 -0.60 12.35
CA GLY A 197 15.49 -1.01 12.88
C GLY A 197 15.38 -1.33 14.36
N GLU A 198 15.96 -2.44 14.82
CA GLU A 198 16.14 -2.66 16.25
C GLU A 198 16.92 -1.45 16.76
N SER A 199 16.35 -0.73 17.74
CA SER A 199 17.10 0.24 18.49
C SER A 199 18.33 -0.49 19.01
N VAL A 200 19.52 -0.12 18.50
CA VAL A 200 20.76 -0.52 19.13
C VAL A 200 20.70 0.10 20.53
N ASP A 201 20.44 -0.73 21.54
CA ASP A 201 20.65 -0.35 22.93
C ASP A 201 22.12 0.01 23.06
N VAL A 202 22.42 1.30 22.96
CA VAL A 202 23.70 1.83 23.43
C VAL A 202 23.60 1.86 24.94
N SER A 203 23.78 0.68 25.55
CA SER A 203 24.18 0.59 26.94
C SER A 203 25.67 0.93 26.99
N ALA A 204 25.98 2.12 27.51
CA ALA A 204 27.31 2.49 27.99
C ALA A 204 27.17 2.96 29.44
#